data_AF-A0A7S1B4R6-F1
#
_entry.id   AF-A0A7S1B4R6-F1
#
_cell.length_a   1.000
_cell.length_b   1.000
_cell.length_c   1.000
_cell.angle_alpha   90.00
_cell.angle_beta   90.00
_cell.angle_gamma   90.00
#
_symmetry.space_group_name_H-M   'P 1'
#
loop_
_entity.id
_entity.type
_entity.pdbx_description
1 polymer ?
#
loop_
_entity_poly.entity_id
_entity_poly.type
_entity_poly.pdbx_seq_one_letter_code
_entity_poly.pdbx_strand_id
1 'polypeptide(L)'
;GEDDDEDDDVAMTMDQILAAIVAGETEGPRGTPERTIQKDALFRILRLLASVGLLRHRHREDLAASVSSSSLSRSSFALTPAGTLLKTDPSSASGGRRSPSWAPCVRHWTERPLWDSWSELSEYVRGAPPPADNGRVRQPAPAASVPTGDAAGPSPLPFDRANGISADEYYG
;
A
#
# COMPACT_ATOMS: atom_id res chain seq x y z
N GLY A 1 -14.99 -0.31 -37.15
CA GLY A 1 -15.36 -1.24 -36.08
C GLY A 1 -14.57 -0.77 -34.91
N GLU A 2 -15.17 0.08 -34.10
CA GLU A 2 -14.66 0.39 -32.77
C GLU A 2 -15.08 -0.82 -31.96
N ASP A 3 -14.11 -1.72 -31.72
CA ASP A 3 -14.26 -2.77 -30.73
C ASP A 3 -14.24 -2.05 -29.37
N ASP A 4 -15.44 -1.61 -28.94
CA ASP A 4 -15.74 -1.37 -27.54
C ASP A 4 -15.63 -2.73 -26.83
N ASP A 5 -14.40 -3.16 -26.59
CA ASP A 5 -14.08 -4.08 -25.51
C ASP A 5 -14.41 -3.32 -24.22
N GLU A 6 -15.70 -3.27 -23.89
CA GLU A 6 -16.18 -3.10 -22.54
C GLU A 6 -15.61 -4.26 -21.74
N ASP A 7 -14.34 -4.11 -21.33
CA ASP A 7 -13.84 -4.71 -20.11
C ASP A 7 -14.86 -4.29 -19.05
N ASP A 8 -15.81 -5.20 -18.81
CA ASP A 8 -16.81 -5.13 -17.77
C ASP A 8 -16.01 -5.10 -16.46
N ASP A 9 -15.54 -3.89 -16.12
CA ASP A 9 -14.90 -3.53 -14.87
C ASP A 9 -15.90 -3.98 -13.79
N VAL A 10 -15.71 -5.18 -13.25
CA VAL A 10 -16.67 -5.84 -12.35
C VAL A 10 -16.81 -4.97 -11.11
N ALA A 11 -17.81 -4.07 -11.15
CA ALA A 11 -18.06 -3.13 -10.09
C ALA A 11 -18.64 -3.91 -8.91
N MET A 12 -17.97 -3.81 -7.77
CA MET A 12 -18.40 -4.48 -6.55
C MET A 12 -19.20 -3.52 -5.67
N THR A 13 -20.31 -4.00 -5.12
CA THR A 13 -21.05 -3.30 -4.08
C THR A 13 -20.31 -3.38 -2.75
N MET A 14 -20.66 -2.51 -1.81
CA MET A 14 -20.09 -2.53 -0.46
C MET A 14 -20.21 -3.91 0.22
N ASP A 15 -21.36 -4.56 0.07
CA ASP A 15 -21.61 -5.87 0.70
C ASP A 15 -20.76 -6.98 0.05
N GLN A 16 -20.52 -6.91 -1.26
CA GLN A 16 -19.62 -7.84 -1.96
C GLN A 16 -18.16 -7.64 -1.53
N ILE A 17 -17.71 -6.39 -1.37
CA ILE A 17 -16.36 -6.08 -0.89
C ILE A 17 -16.17 -6.59 0.55
N LEU A 18 -17.16 -6.37 1.42
CA LEU A 18 -17.12 -6.87 2.79
C LEU A 18 -17.06 -8.39 2.84
N ALA A 19 -17.89 -9.07 2.03
CA ALA A 19 -17.87 -10.53 1.94
C ALA A 19 -16.51 -11.05 1.46
N ALA A 20 -15.89 -10.38 0.49
CA ALA A 20 -14.56 -10.74 -0.01
C ALA A 20 -13.46 -10.55 1.05
N ILE A 21 -13.50 -9.47 1.83
CA ILE A 21 -12.54 -9.25 2.93
C ILE A 21 -12.67 -10.33 3.99
N VAL A 22 -13.90 -10.63 4.43
CA VAL A 22 -14.16 -11.67 5.44
C VAL A 22 -13.73 -13.05 4.93
N ALA A 23 -14.04 -13.38 3.68
CA ALA A 23 -13.63 -14.65 3.07
C ALA A 23 -12.10 -14.79 2.99
N GLY A 24 -11.38 -13.70 2.71
CA GLY A 24 -9.92 -13.68 2.65
C GLY A 24 -9.21 -13.81 4.00
N GLU A 25 -9.87 -13.49 5.12
CA GLU A 25 -9.29 -13.65 6.47
C GLU A 25 -9.38 -15.09 7.02
N THR A 26 -10.15 -15.97 6.38
CA THR A 26 -10.43 -17.34 6.88
C THR A 26 -9.25 -18.31 6.86
N GLU A 27 -8.09 -17.94 6.27
CA GLU A 27 -6.87 -18.77 6.26
C GLU A 27 -5.92 -18.51 7.44
N GLY A 28 -6.29 -17.64 8.40
CA GLY A 28 -5.50 -17.37 9.61
C GLY A 28 -5.68 -18.40 10.74
N PRO A 29 -4.70 -18.55 11.66
CA PRO A 29 -4.78 -19.50 12.76
C PRO A 29 -6.00 -19.22 13.66
N ARG A 30 -6.83 -20.25 13.85
CA ARG A 30 -8.04 -20.27 14.69
C ARG A 30 -7.78 -19.65 16.06
N GLY A 31 -8.29 -18.44 16.31
CA GLY A 31 -8.28 -17.86 17.66
C GLY A 31 -8.41 -16.34 17.76
N THR A 32 -8.38 -15.58 16.67
CA THR A 32 -8.60 -14.13 16.75
C THR A 32 -10.09 -13.79 16.89
N PRO A 33 -10.46 -12.83 17.78
CA PRO A 33 -11.83 -12.39 17.92
C PRO A 33 -12.36 -11.90 16.57
N GLU A 34 -13.63 -12.21 16.29
CA GLU A 34 -14.36 -11.81 15.09
C GLU A 34 -14.16 -10.31 14.86
N ARG A 35 -13.35 -9.96 13.84
CA ARG A 35 -13.04 -8.57 13.53
C ARG A 35 -14.28 -7.94 12.91
N THR A 36 -14.96 -7.09 13.65
CA THR A 36 -16.07 -6.30 13.13
C THR A 36 -15.51 -5.22 12.19
N ILE A 37 -15.77 -5.35 10.90
CA ILE A 37 -15.38 -4.33 9.91
C ILE A 37 -16.33 -3.13 10.04
N GLN A 38 -15.78 -1.96 10.37
CA GLN A 38 -16.55 -0.73 10.44
C GLN A 38 -16.92 -0.24 9.03
N LYS A 39 -18.17 -0.49 8.61
CA LYS A 39 -18.66 -0.20 7.24
C LYS A 39 -18.46 1.27 6.82
N ASP A 40 -18.69 2.23 7.72
CA ASP A 40 -18.51 3.66 7.44
C ASP A 40 -17.03 4.01 7.15
N ALA A 41 -16.09 3.46 7.93
CA ALA A 41 -14.67 3.67 7.71
C ALA A 41 -14.23 3.09 6.36
N LEU A 42 -14.65 1.86 6.04
CA LEU A 42 -14.37 1.25 4.75
C LEU A 42 -14.91 2.10 3.59
N PHE A 43 -16.14 2.60 3.70
CA PHE A 43 -16.71 3.46 2.68
C PHE A 43 -15.93 4.76 2.48
N ARG A 44 -15.50 5.42 3.57
CA ARG A 44 -14.66 6.62 3.49
C ARG A 44 -13.31 6.32 2.82
N ILE A 45 -12.70 5.18 3.12
CA ILE A 45 -11.45 4.73 2.49
C ILE A 45 -11.67 4.50 0.99
N LEU A 46 -12.72 3.75 0.59
CA LEU A 46 -13.02 3.50 -0.82
C LEU A 46 -13.31 4.80 -1.59
N ARG A 47 -14.01 5.75 -0.99
CA ARG A 47 -14.22 7.09 -1.57
C ARG A 47 -12.92 7.87 -1.72
N LEU A 48 -12.02 7.78 -0.73
CA LEU A 48 -10.70 8.40 -0.82
C LEU A 48 -9.89 7.79 -1.97
N LEU A 49 -9.82 6.46 -2.06
CA LEU A 49 -9.15 5.76 -3.16
C LEU A 49 -9.73 6.12 -4.52
N ALA A 50 -11.07 6.31 -4.60
CA ALA A 50 -11.71 6.79 -5.81
C ALA A 50 -11.29 8.22 -6.17
N SER A 51 -11.17 9.11 -5.19
CA SER A 51 -10.72 10.50 -5.42
C SER A 51 -9.27 10.61 -5.92
N VAL A 52 -8.43 9.62 -5.62
CA VAL A 52 -7.04 9.53 -6.10
C VAL A 52 -6.93 8.75 -7.42
N GLY A 53 -8.06 8.32 -7.99
CA GLY A 53 -8.09 7.63 -9.29
C GLY A 53 -7.70 6.15 -9.25
N LEU A 54 -7.67 5.52 -8.07
CA LEU A 54 -7.44 4.07 -7.94
C LEU A 54 -8.72 3.25 -8.09
N LEU A 55 -9.87 3.87 -7.80
CA LEU A 55 -11.20 3.28 -7.97
C LEU A 55 -12.10 4.20 -8.80
N ARG A 56 -13.03 3.63 -9.54
CA ARG A 56 -14.20 4.33 -10.09
C ARG A 56 -15.36 4.15 -9.12
N HIS A 57 -15.89 5.25 -8.60
CA HIS A 57 -17.11 5.23 -7.80
C HIS A 57 -18.31 5.49 -8.70
N ARG A 58 -19.24 4.53 -8.79
CA ARG A 58 -20.50 4.67 -9.52
C ARG A 58 -21.66 4.73 -8.53
N HIS A 59 -22.47 5.77 -8.62
CA HIS A 59 -23.72 5.88 -7.88
C HIS A 59 -24.83 5.24 -8.73
N ARG A 60 -25.50 4.22 -8.21
CA ARG A 60 -26.61 3.56 -8.91
C ARG A 60 -27.86 4.43 -8.78
N GLU A 61 -27.97 5.46 -9.61
CA GLU A 61 -29.10 6.40 -9.60
C GLU A 61 -30.31 5.91 -10.40
N ASP A 62 -30.14 4.91 -11.27
CA ASP A 62 -31.13 4.63 -12.33
C ASP A 62 -32.28 3.66 -11.98
N LEU A 63 -32.47 3.27 -10.71
CA LEU A 63 -33.61 2.42 -10.32
C LEU A 63 -34.39 3.05 -9.16
N ALA A 64 -35.32 3.91 -9.55
CA ALA A 64 -36.53 4.36 -8.87
C ALA A 64 -36.69 4.05 -7.36
N ALA A 65 -36.78 5.13 -6.57
CA ALA A 65 -37.83 5.36 -5.56
C ALA A 65 -38.09 4.31 -4.45
N SER A 66 -37.18 3.39 -4.11
CA SER A 66 -37.32 2.61 -2.87
C SER A 66 -36.70 3.35 -1.68
N VAL A 67 -37.54 4.14 -1.00
CA VAL A 67 -37.23 4.91 0.21
C VAL A 67 -37.02 3.94 1.38
N SER A 68 -35.82 3.35 1.51
CA SER A 68 -35.28 2.77 2.77
C SER A 68 -33.94 2.02 2.62
N SER A 69 -33.37 1.88 1.42
CA SER A 69 -32.01 1.31 1.32
C SER A 69 -30.96 2.33 1.72
N SER A 70 -30.12 1.97 2.69
CA SER A 70 -28.99 2.79 3.13
C SER A 70 -28.15 3.25 1.93
N SER A 71 -27.65 4.50 1.96
CA SER A 71 -26.85 5.08 0.87
C SER A 71 -25.63 4.24 0.49
N LEU A 72 -25.13 3.43 1.43
CA LEU A 72 -24.04 2.48 1.23
C LEU A 72 -24.37 1.36 0.24
N SER A 73 -25.61 0.87 0.25
CA SER A 73 -26.05 -0.24 -0.62
C SER A 73 -26.21 0.17 -2.08
N ARG A 74 -26.22 1.47 -2.39
CA ARG A 74 -26.37 2.02 -3.75
C ARG A 74 -25.05 2.43 -4.40
N SER A 75 -23.94 2.37 -3.66
CA SER A 75 -22.61 2.66 -4.17
C SER A 75 -21.93 1.40 -4.68
N SER A 76 -21.30 1.50 -5.84
CA SER A 76 -20.44 0.45 -6.39
C SER A 76 -19.07 1.01 -6.73
N PHE A 77 -18.04 0.17 -6.58
CA PHE A 77 -16.66 0.53 -6.82
C PHE A 77 -16.04 -0.46 -7.81
N ALA A 78 -15.41 0.08 -8.84
CA ALA A 78 -14.60 -0.69 -9.79
C ALA A 78 -13.14 -0.26 -9.70
N LEU A 79 -12.21 -1.15 -10.02
CA LEU A 79 -10.80 -0.77 -10.16
C LEU A 79 -10.61 0.07 -11.42
N THR A 80 -9.71 1.05 -11.36
CA THR A 80 -9.17 1.67 -12.58
C THR A 80 -7.97 0.86 -13.08
N PRO A 81 -7.45 1.14 -14.29
CA PRO A 81 -6.17 0.57 -14.73
C PRO A 81 -5.00 0.83 -13.76
N ALA A 82 -5.02 1.95 -13.01
CA ALA A 82 -4.05 2.21 -11.96
C ALA A 82 -4.29 1.33 -10.72
N GLY A 83 -5.56 1.16 -10.31
CA GLY A 83 -5.94 0.28 -9.22
C GLY A 83 -5.59 -1.19 -9.47
N THR A 84 -5.70 -1.66 -10.72
CA THR A 84 -5.34 -3.05 -11.08
C THR A 84 -3.86 -3.37 -10.87
N LEU A 85 -2.96 -2.37 -10.96
CA LEU A 85 -1.53 -2.54 -10.68
C LEU A 85 -1.25 -2.89 -9.21
N LEU A 86 -2.17 -2.56 -8.29
CA LEU A 86 -2.03 -2.87 -6.87
C LEU A 86 -2.63 -4.24 -6.51
N LYS A 87 -3.37 -4.87 -7.44
CA LYS A 87 -4.01 -6.15 -7.16
C LYS A 87 -2.97 -7.27 -7.21
N THR A 88 -2.86 -8.01 -6.11
CA THR A 88 -2.13 -9.27 -6.10
C THR A 88 -3.08 -10.34 -6.58
N ASP A 89 -2.91 -10.85 -7.81
CA ASP A 89 -3.72 -11.96 -8.31
C ASP A 89 -3.20 -13.29 -7.73
N PRO A 90 -4.00 -13.99 -6.90
CA PRO A 90 -3.65 -15.33 -6.43
C PRO A 90 -3.93 -16.41 -7.50
N SER A 91 -4.85 -16.16 -8.43
CA SER A 91 -5.33 -17.12 -9.43
C SER A 91 -4.31 -17.39 -10.54
N SER A 92 -3.41 -16.44 -10.82
CA SER A 92 -2.31 -16.62 -11.78
C SER A 92 -1.28 -17.68 -11.35
N ALA A 93 -1.38 -18.26 -10.15
CA ALA A 93 -0.43 -19.28 -9.69
C ALA A 93 -0.55 -20.62 -10.43
N SER A 94 -1.66 -20.89 -11.13
CA SER A 94 -1.81 -22.08 -11.99
C SER A 94 -1.36 -21.79 -13.43
N GLY A 95 -0.04 -21.70 -13.66
CA GLY A 95 0.53 -21.77 -15.03
C GLY A 95 0.49 -20.50 -15.89
N GLY A 96 -0.08 -19.39 -15.41
CA GLY A 96 -0.03 -18.08 -16.07
C GLY A 96 1.11 -17.21 -15.53
N ARG A 97 1.67 -16.31 -16.35
CA ARG A 97 2.61 -15.30 -15.84
C ARG A 97 1.89 -14.41 -14.82
N ARG A 98 2.33 -14.43 -13.58
CA ARG A 98 1.82 -13.55 -12.52
C ARG A 98 2.08 -12.10 -12.91
N SER A 99 1.03 -11.30 -13.04
CA SER A 99 1.18 -9.86 -13.20
C SER A 99 1.89 -9.27 -11.97
N PRO A 100 2.96 -8.48 -12.14
CA PRO A 100 3.65 -7.87 -11.02
C PRO A 100 2.71 -6.87 -10.33
N SER A 101 2.59 -6.97 -9.01
CA SER A 101 1.83 -6.03 -8.19
C SER A 101 2.76 -4.97 -7.62
N TRP A 102 2.31 -3.72 -7.62
CA TRP A 102 2.97 -2.57 -6.99
C TRP A 102 2.65 -2.44 -5.49
N ALA A 103 1.70 -3.23 -4.97
CA ALA A 103 1.33 -3.17 -3.55
C ALA A 103 2.51 -3.37 -2.59
N PRO A 104 3.48 -4.27 -2.84
CA PRO A 104 4.67 -4.39 -1.98
C PRO A 104 5.52 -3.11 -1.95
N CYS A 105 5.69 -2.43 -3.08
CA CYS A 105 6.44 -1.17 -3.16
C CYS A 105 5.73 -0.06 -2.39
N VAL A 106 4.42 0.09 -2.57
CA VAL A 106 3.62 1.06 -1.81
C VAL A 106 3.70 0.77 -0.31
N ARG A 107 3.60 -0.51 0.08
CA ARG A 107 3.74 -0.92 1.48
C ARG A 107 5.11 -0.50 2.03
N HIS A 108 6.19 -0.82 1.31
CA HIS A 108 7.53 -0.44 1.73
C HIS A 108 7.68 1.09 1.89
N TRP A 109 7.11 1.89 0.99
CA TRP A 109 7.14 3.36 1.12
C TRP A 109 6.38 3.91 2.33
N THR A 110 5.40 3.15 2.83
CA THR A 110 4.61 3.51 4.01
C THR A 110 5.19 2.99 5.32
N GLU A 111 6.33 2.28 5.29
CA GLU A 111 6.97 1.77 6.49
C GLU A 111 7.55 2.90 7.34
N ARG A 112 7.43 2.77 8.66
CA ARG A 112 7.83 3.79 9.62
C ARG A 112 9.27 4.28 9.47
N PRO A 113 10.29 3.42 9.24
CA PRO A 113 11.67 3.89 9.06
C PRO A 113 11.82 4.87 7.89
N LEU A 114 11.17 4.59 6.76
CA LEU A 114 11.21 5.47 5.60
C LEU A 114 10.40 6.74 5.84
N TRP A 115 9.22 6.61 6.46
CA TRP A 115 8.39 7.76 6.81
C TRP A 115 9.08 8.72 7.79
N ASP A 116 9.76 8.18 8.81
CA ASP A 116 10.57 8.96 9.75
C ASP A 116 11.69 9.72 9.01
N SER A 117 12.27 9.13 7.96
CA SER A 117 13.34 9.77 7.17
C SER A 117 12.86 10.99 6.39
N TRP A 118 11.59 11.01 5.95
CA TRP A 118 11.00 12.20 5.32
C TRP A 118 10.92 13.40 6.27
N SER A 119 10.83 13.17 7.59
CA SER A 119 10.86 14.27 8.58
C SER A 119 12.23 14.92 8.70
N GLU A 120 13.30 14.22 8.31
CA GLU A 120 14.68 14.71 8.30
C GLU A 120 15.07 15.34 6.94
N LEU A 121 14.17 15.33 5.94
CA LEU A 121 14.46 15.79 4.57
C LEU A 121 14.96 17.24 4.54
N SER A 122 14.40 18.13 5.35
CA SER A 122 14.84 19.53 5.36
C SER A 122 16.27 19.70 5.87
N GLU A 123 16.67 18.92 6.88
CA GLU A 123 18.03 18.97 7.42
C GLU A 123 19.01 18.31 6.44
N TYR A 124 18.58 17.22 5.80
CA TYR A 124 19.34 16.58 4.73
C TYR A 124 19.61 17.52 3.55
N VAL A 125 18.58 18.22 3.05
CA VAL A 125 18.72 19.19 1.94
C VAL A 125 19.62 20.37 2.31
N ARG A 126 19.67 20.75 3.59
CA ARG A 126 20.59 21.78 4.09
C ARG A 126 22.03 21.28 4.30
N GLY A 127 22.28 19.98 4.19
CA GLY A 127 23.57 19.37 4.49
C GLY A 127 23.92 19.40 5.97
N ALA A 128 22.93 19.46 6.86
CA ALA A 128 23.17 19.39 8.29
C ALA A 128 23.76 18.00 8.64
N PRO A 129 24.77 17.94 9.53
CA PRO A 129 25.26 16.65 10.00
C PRO A 129 24.10 15.91 10.67
N PRO A 130 23.92 14.62 10.41
CA PRO A 130 22.81 13.89 10.99
C PRO A 130 22.95 13.91 12.52
N PRO A 131 21.81 13.89 13.24
CA PRO A 131 21.82 13.96 14.69
C PRO A 131 22.69 12.82 15.24
N ALA A 132 23.58 13.16 16.18
CA ALA A 132 24.37 12.19 16.91
C ALA A 132 23.41 11.11 17.46
N ASP A 133 23.69 9.87 17.12
CA ASP A 133 22.82 8.72 17.34
C ASP A 133 22.51 8.53 18.83
N ASN A 134 21.37 9.05 19.29
CA ASN A 134 20.91 8.97 20.67
C ASN A 134 20.23 7.62 20.98
N GLY A 135 20.79 6.51 20.47
CA GLY A 135 20.44 5.16 20.93
C GLY A 135 19.25 4.48 20.24
N ARG A 136 18.94 4.79 18.96
CA ARG A 136 17.99 3.95 18.21
C ARG A 136 18.72 2.68 17.76
N VAL A 137 18.43 1.59 18.49
CA VAL A 137 18.79 0.18 18.25
C VAL A 137 19.39 -0.06 16.87
N ARG A 138 20.73 -0.21 16.83
CA ARG A 138 21.44 -0.78 15.69
C ARG A 138 20.77 -2.09 15.29
N GLN A 139 20.18 -2.15 14.09
CA GLN A 139 20.04 -3.43 13.42
C GLN A 139 21.45 -3.99 13.20
N PRO A 140 21.72 -5.27 13.54
CA PRO A 140 23.03 -5.85 13.31
C PRO A 140 23.27 -5.93 11.80
N ALA A 141 24.28 -5.20 11.33
CA ALA A 141 24.76 -5.29 9.96
C ALA A 141 25.18 -6.74 9.64
N PRO A 142 24.92 -7.25 8.42
CA PRO A 142 25.47 -8.53 7.99
C PRO A 142 27.01 -8.45 8.00
N ALA A 143 27.64 -9.48 8.55
CA ALA A 143 29.05 -9.53 8.83
C ALA A 143 29.91 -9.60 7.55
N ALA A 144 30.59 -8.51 7.21
CA ALA A 144 31.88 -8.41 6.50
C ALA A 144 32.19 -6.89 6.39
N SER A 145 33.29 -6.30 6.85
CA SER A 145 34.70 -6.70 6.88
C SER A 145 35.49 -5.87 7.91
N VAL A 146 36.68 -6.37 8.24
CA VAL A 146 37.77 -5.94 9.15
C VAL A 146 37.97 -4.41 9.35
N PRO A 147 38.34 -3.94 10.56
CA PRO A 147 38.51 -2.52 10.87
C PRO A 147 39.89 -1.99 10.47
N THR A 148 39.95 -0.80 9.88
CA THR A 148 41.21 -0.05 9.75
C THR A 148 40.93 1.44 9.90
N GLY A 149 41.45 2.02 10.98
CA GLY A 149 41.88 3.42 11.12
C GLY A 149 40.90 4.56 10.81
N ASP A 150 40.51 5.29 11.87
CA ASP A 150 40.27 6.74 11.87
C ASP A 150 39.70 7.38 10.60
N ALA A 151 38.49 6.97 10.24
CA ALA A 151 37.53 7.87 9.63
C ALA A 151 36.18 7.46 10.18
N ALA A 152 35.54 8.33 10.96
CA ALA A 152 34.10 8.25 11.09
C ALA A 152 33.55 8.43 9.68
N GLY A 153 33.31 7.31 8.98
CA GLY A 153 32.68 7.33 7.67
C GLY A 153 31.42 8.19 7.75
N PRO A 154 31.03 8.87 6.66
CA PRO A 154 29.85 9.71 6.67
C PRO A 154 28.70 8.89 7.26
N SER A 155 28.21 9.35 8.41
CA SER A 155 27.06 8.79 9.10
C SER A 155 25.97 8.55 8.06
N PRO A 156 25.42 7.32 7.99
CA PRO A 156 24.54 6.93 6.91
C PRO A 156 23.39 7.92 6.78
N LEU A 157 23.12 8.34 5.54
CA LEU A 157 22.09 9.34 5.27
C LEU A 157 20.73 8.82 5.75
N PRO A 158 19.75 9.70 6.02
CA PRO A 158 18.45 9.28 6.55
C PRO A 158 17.81 8.16 5.70
N PHE A 159 17.88 8.29 4.38
CA PHE A 159 17.36 7.30 3.44
C PHE A 159 18.18 6.00 3.40
N ASP A 160 19.50 6.07 3.54
CA ASP A 160 20.36 4.87 3.61
C ASP A 160 20.06 4.07 4.89
N ARG A 161 19.83 4.76 6.01
CA ARG A 161 19.43 4.13 7.28
C ARG A 161 18.08 3.43 7.17
N ALA A 162 17.13 4.02 6.45
CA ALA A 162 15.79 3.45 6.29
C ALA A 162 15.76 2.26 5.32
N ASN A 163 16.55 2.32 4.25
CA ASN A 163 16.59 1.27 3.23
C ASN A 163 17.55 0.12 3.59
N GLY A 164 18.48 0.35 4.51
CA GLY A 164 19.53 -0.61 4.87
C GLY A 164 20.57 -0.81 3.76
N ILE A 165 20.48 -0.04 2.67
CA ILE A 165 21.41 0.00 1.54
C ILE A 165 21.72 1.45 1.22
N SER A 166 22.93 1.72 0.73
CA SER A 166 23.34 3.10 0.40
C SER A 166 22.66 3.60 -0.88
N ALA A 167 22.47 4.91 -1.01
CA ALA A 167 21.98 5.53 -2.23
C ALA A 167 22.86 5.18 -3.44
N ASP A 168 24.19 5.12 -3.26
CA ASP A 168 25.13 4.70 -4.30
C ASP A 168 24.91 3.24 -4.73
N GLU A 169 24.53 2.36 -3.81
CA GLU A 169 24.17 0.97 -4.10
C GLU A 169 22.78 0.83 -4.76
N TYR A 170 21.86 1.77 -4.47
CA TYR A 170 20.51 1.77 -5.04
C TYR A 170 20.45 2.35 -6.46
N TYR A 171 21.23 3.41 -6.75
CA TYR A 171 21.20 4.15 -8.01
C TYR A 171 22.45 3.98 -8.90
N GLY A 172 23.51 3.34 -8.39
CA GLY A 172 24.79 3.14 -9.08
C GLY A 172 24.82 1.97 -10.05
#